data_AF-A0A518EME6-F1
#
_entry.id   AF-A0A518EME6-F1
#
_cell.length_a   1.000
_cell.length_b   1.000
_cell.length_c   1.000
_cell.angle_alpha   90.00
_cell.angle_beta   90.00
_cell.angle_gamma   90.00
#
_symmetry.space_group_name_H-M   'P 1'
#
loop_
_entity.id
_entity.type
_entity.pdbx_description
1 polymer ?
#
loop_
_entity_poly.entity_id
_entity_poly.type
_entity_poly.pdbx_seq_one_letter_code
_entity_poly.pdbx_strand_id
1 'polypeptide(L)'
;MASDSKDKTDEFIESTGAKYAYAYGTGKLFKDVGATGYPLILLVDSGGTILFQGDASKLDESLIAKAVETALTVPLYEWPDDLRKAASSLRKGDLGRALTEVEDAGETHAKIAGSLQGMIEGRLTAVRRAADAGDWLAVKTLGDALTGAIEGRPEVDVVEALLARLKEDDAKDILKAQEQIAKIFERDIKAKQFETLQKKIDRIAEDFPAESVVRRDAEHAHKRLREICGKT
;
A
#
# COMPACT_ATOMS: atom_id res chain seq x y z
N MET A 1 -17.62 1.62 -12.76
CA MET A 1 -18.06 3.02 -12.97
C MET A 1 -19.45 3.11 -12.41
N ALA A 2 -19.73 4.05 -11.51
CA ALA A 2 -21.10 4.52 -11.45
C ALA A 2 -21.33 5.25 -12.77
N SER A 3 -22.04 4.60 -13.69
CA SER A 3 -22.49 5.19 -14.96
C SER A 3 -23.58 6.25 -14.74
N ASP A 4 -23.90 6.50 -13.48
CA ASP A 4 -24.98 7.36 -13.07
C ASP A 4 -24.52 8.82 -13.07
N SER A 5 -25.38 9.66 -13.65
CA SER A 5 -25.21 11.11 -13.61
C SER A 5 -25.19 11.59 -12.17
N LYS A 6 -24.67 12.81 -11.97
CA LYS A 6 -24.61 13.43 -10.64
C LYS A 6 -25.96 13.37 -9.91
N ASP A 7 -27.03 13.68 -10.64
CA ASP A 7 -28.40 13.71 -10.11
C ASP A 7 -28.86 12.33 -9.56
N LYS A 8 -28.52 11.24 -10.26
CA LYS A 8 -28.84 9.87 -9.82
C LYS A 8 -28.05 9.44 -8.59
N THR A 9 -26.82 9.95 -8.44
CA THR A 9 -26.00 9.70 -7.25
C THR A 9 -26.60 10.40 -6.04
N ASP A 10 -27.01 11.67 -6.20
CA ASP A 10 -27.58 12.46 -5.11
C ASP A 10 -28.90 11.82 -4.64
N GLU A 11 -29.76 11.35 -5.56
CA GLU A 11 -30.96 10.55 -5.24
C GLU A 11 -30.64 9.25 -4.50
N PHE A 12 -29.57 8.54 -4.90
CA PHE A 12 -29.12 7.35 -4.19
C PHE A 12 -28.66 7.65 -2.76
N ILE A 13 -27.89 8.73 -2.56
CA ILE A 13 -27.41 9.14 -1.23
C ILE A 13 -28.60 9.50 -0.33
N GLU A 14 -29.54 10.30 -0.85
CA GLU A 14 -30.74 10.70 -0.10
C GLU A 14 -31.61 9.49 0.26
N SER A 15 -31.82 8.56 -0.68
CA SER A 15 -32.68 7.38 -0.46
C SER A 15 -32.05 6.31 0.44
N THR A 16 -30.73 6.17 0.44
CA THR A 16 -30.02 5.18 1.27
C THR A 16 -29.50 5.73 2.59
N GLY A 17 -29.48 7.06 2.75
CA GLY A 17 -28.89 7.72 3.92
C GLY A 17 -27.38 7.50 4.02
N ALA A 18 -26.69 7.32 2.90
CA ALA A 18 -25.24 7.13 2.86
C ALA A 18 -24.52 8.32 3.53
N LYS A 19 -23.67 8.03 4.52
CA LYS A 19 -22.92 9.04 5.30
C LYS A 19 -21.44 9.17 4.91
N TYR A 20 -21.02 8.49 3.85
CA TYR A 20 -19.64 8.47 3.39
C TYR A 20 -19.45 9.38 2.17
N ALA A 21 -18.23 9.89 2.01
CA ALA A 21 -17.89 10.71 0.86
C ALA A 21 -18.06 9.92 -0.44
N TYR A 22 -18.72 10.53 -1.43
CA TYR A 22 -18.85 10.00 -2.78
C TYR A 22 -18.05 10.84 -3.77
N ALA A 23 -17.32 10.18 -4.67
CA ALA A 23 -16.47 10.84 -5.66
C ALA A 23 -16.71 10.31 -7.07
N TYR A 24 -16.70 11.21 -8.04
CA TYR A 24 -16.72 10.86 -9.47
C TYR A 24 -15.29 10.57 -9.91
N GLY A 25 -14.98 9.28 -10.12
CA GLY A 25 -13.65 8.84 -10.52
C GLY A 25 -13.48 8.74 -12.04
N THR A 26 -12.29 9.04 -12.54
CA THR A 26 -11.87 8.66 -13.90
C THR A 26 -11.38 7.21 -13.91
N GLY A 27 -11.37 6.55 -15.08
CA GLY A 27 -10.94 5.14 -15.21
C GLY A 27 -9.50 4.86 -14.73
N LYS A 28 -8.69 5.89 -14.50
CA LYS A 28 -7.32 5.76 -13.96
C LYS A 28 -7.31 5.09 -12.59
N LEU A 29 -8.18 5.50 -11.66
CA LEU A 29 -8.22 4.92 -10.30
C LEU A 29 -8.55 3.43 -10.34
N PHE A 30 -9.49 3.02 -11.21
CA PHE A 30 -9.81 1.60 -11.42
C PHE A 30 -8.59 0.80 -11.91
N LYS A 31 -7.83 1.37 -12.85
CA LYS A 31 -6.61 0.72 -13.35
C LYS A 31 -5.53 0.64 -12.28
N ASP A 32 -5.33 1.71 -11.51
CA ASP A 32 -4.29 1.80 -10.48
C ASP A 32 -4.52 0.78 -9.35
N VAL A 33 -5.77 0.43 -9.06
CA VAL A 33 -6.13 -0.60 -8.06
C VAL A 33 -6.42 -1.97 -8.68
N GLY A 34 -6.11 -2.18 -9.96
CA GLY A 34 -6.30 -3.47 -10.65
C GLY A 34 -7.77 -3.92 -10.73
N ALA A 35 -8.72 -2.98 -10.70
CA ALA A 35 -10.15 -3.28 -10.78
C ALA A 35 -10.54 -3.79 -12.18
N THR A 36 -11.12 -4.99 -12.23
CA THR A 36 -11.59 -5.62 -13.49
C THR A 36 -13.11 -5.57 -13.68
N GLY A 37 -13.87 -5.11 -12.68
CA GLY A 37 -15.33 -5.08 -12.71
C GLY A 37 -15.95 -4.15 -11.67
N TYR A 38 -17.28 -4.05 -11.69
CA TYR A 38 -18.10 -3.30 -10.74
C TYR A 38 -19.30 -4.15 -10.30
N PRO A 39 -19.72 -4.14 -9.03
CA PRO A 39 -19.11 -3.41 -7.90
C PRO A 39 -17.74 -4.00 -7.49
N LEU A 40 -16.86 -3.15 -6.97
CA LEU A 40 -15.58 -3.56 -6.38
C LEU A 40 -15.47 -2.97 -4.98
N ILE A 41 -15.21 -3.81 -3.99
CA ILE A 41 -14.84 -3.37 -2.65
C ILE A 41 -13.33 -3.47 -2.47
N LEU A 42 -12.75 -2.40 -1.98
CA LEU A 42 -11.35 -2.33 -1.55
C LEU A 42 -11.33 -1.95 -0.07
N LEU A 43 -10.58 -2.72 0.73
CA LEU A 43 -10.20 -2.30 2.07
C LEU A 43 -8.72 -1.93 2.02
N VAL A 44 -8.42 -0.69 2.39
CA VAL A 44 -7.06 -0.15 2.40
C VAL A 44 -6.71 0.24 3.83
N ASP A 45 -5.54 -0.15 4.31
CA ASP A 45 -5.06 0.28 5.62
C ASP A 45 -4.51 1.73 5.60
N SER A 46 -4.15 2.25 6.77
CA SER A 46 -3.56 3.59 6.91
C SER A 46 -2.20 3.76 6.20
N GLY A 47 -1.54 2.64 5.88
CA GLY A 47 -0.32 2.58 5.09
C GLY A 47 -0.55 2.73 3.59
N GLY A 48 -1.81 2.67 3.13
CA GLY A 48 -2.14 2.64 1.70
C GLY A 48 -2.05 1.24 1.10
N THR A 49 -1.94 0.19 1.92
CA THR A 49 -1.89 -1.20 1.47
C THR A 49 -3.31 -1.73 1.29
N ILE A 50 -3.59 -2.36 0.14
CA ILE A 50 -4.85 -3.06 -0.08
C ILE A 50 -4.84 -4.36 0.75
N LEU A 51 -5.67 -4.40 1.80
CA LEU A 51 -5.87 -5.58 2.65
C LEU A 51 -6.92 -6.54 2.08
N PHE A 52 -7.88 -6.01 1.31
CA PHE A 52 -8.93 -6.79 0.69
C PHE A 52 -9.34 -6.18 -0.65
N GLN A 53 -9.57 -7.04 -1.63
CA GLN A 53 -10.14 -6.67 -2.92
C GLN A 53 -11.12 -7.76 -3.36
N GLY A 54 -12.39 -7.41 -3.57
CA GLY A 54 -13.38 -8.37 -4.04
C GLY A 54 -14.83 -8.00 -3.75
N ASP A 55 -15.64 -9.04 -3.54
CA ASP A 55 -17.07 -8.96 -3.25
C ASP A 55 -17.29 -8.61 -1.77
N ALA A 56 -18.21 -7.66 -1.49
CA ALA A 56 -18.55 -7.22 -0.14
C ALA A 56 -18.91 -8.37 0.82
N SER A 57 -19.52 -9.44 0.31
CA SER A 57 -19.92 -10.62 1.10
C SER A 57 -18.76 -11.40 1.70
N LYS A 58 -17.54 -11.17 1.20
CA LYS A 58 -16.30 -11.81 1.70
C LYS A 58 -15.51 -10.91 2.65
N LEU A 59 -16.02 -9.71 2.94
CA LEU A 59 -15.40 -8.81 3.89
C LEU A 59 -15.84 -9.20 5.31
N ASP A 60 -14.89 -9.60 6.15
CA ASP A 60 -15.15 -9.93 7.55
C ASP A 60 -14.76 -8.79 8.50
N GLU A 61 -15.33 -8.81 9.71
CA GLU A 61 -15.07 -7.79 10.74
C GLU A 61 -13.61 -7.76 11.20
N SER A 62 -12.88 -8.88 11.13
CA SER A 62 -11.49 -8.96 11.57
C SER A 62 -10.55 -8.22 10.62
N LEU A 63 -10.81 -8.27 9.31
CA LEU A 63 -10.10 -7.50 8.31
C LEU A 63 -10.35 -6.01 8.48
N ILE A 64 -11.61 -5.61 8.72
CA ILE A 64 -11.97 -4.21 8.97
C ILE A 64 -11.28 -3.71 10.24
N ALA A 65 -11.33 -4.47 11.34
CA ALA A 65 -10.68 -4.12 12.60
C ALA A 65 -9.17 -3.88 12.41
N LYS A 66 -8.50 -4.74 11.64
CA LYS A 66 -7.09 -4.58 11.30
C LYS A 66 -6.81 -3.33 10.46
N ALA A 67 -7.70 -2.99 9.53
CA ALA A 67 -7.53 -1.80 8.69
C ALA A 67 -7.67 -0.49 9.48
N VAL A 68 -8.58 -0.45 10.47
CA VAL A 68 -8.87 0.77 11.23
C VAL A 68 -7.97 0.98 12.43
N GLU A 69 -7.22 -0.04 12.88
CA GLU A 69 -6.34 0.01 14.05
C GLU A 69 -5.35 1.20 14.01
N THR A 70 -4.86 1.54 12.81
CA THR A 70 -3.89 2.62 12.60
C THR A 70 -4.47 3.80 11.82
N ALA A 71 -5.79 3.82 11.60
CA ALA A 71 -6.44 4.87 10.84
C ALA A 71 -6.59 6.16 11.65
N LEU A 72 -6.83 7.27 10.95
CA LEU A 72 -7.18 8.53 11.58
C LEU A 72 -8.46 8.36 12.41
N THR A 73 -8.37 8.65 13.69
CA THR A 73 -9.52 8.59 14.61
C THR A 73 -10.49 9.76 14.46
N VAL A 74 -10.06 10.82 13.76
CA VAL A 74 -10.88 11.97 13.37
C VAL A 74 -10.68 12.21 11.87
N PRO A 75 -11.75 12.17 11.05
CA PRO A 75 -11.65 12.42 9.62
C PRO A 75 -11.05 13.79 9.31
N LEU A 76 -10.22 13.87 8.26
CA LEU A 76 -9.53 15.11 7.85
C LEU A 76 -10.44 16.33 7.62
N TYR A 77 -11.72 16.13 7.30
CA TYR A 77 -12.69 17.21 7.07
C TYR A 77 -13.32 17.74 8.37
N GLU A 78 -13.16 17.03 9.49
CA GLU A 78 -13.59 17.45 10.82
C GLU A 78 -12.44 18.10 11.61
N TRP A 79 -11.25 18.21 11.02
CA TRP A 79 -10.13 18.85 11.68
C TRP A 79 -10.39 20.35 11.85
N PRO A 80 -10.06 20.92 13.02
CA PRO A 80 -10.25 22.33 13.29
C PRO A 80 -9.35 23.21 12.39
N ASP A 81 -9.76 24.47 12.21
CA ASP A 81 -9.13 25.40 11.27
C ASP A 81 -7.65 25.69 11.58
N ASP A 82 -7.26 25.65 12.86
CA ASP A 82 -5.87 25.80 13.31
C ASP A 82 -4.97 24.66 12.82
N LEU A 83 -5.51 23.47 12.55
CA LEU A 83 -4.80 22.33 11.98
C LEU A 83 -4.81 22.29 10.44
N ARG A 84 -5.23 23.36 9.77
CA ARG A 84 -5.29 23.40 8.29
C ARG A 84 -3.95 23.10 7.62
N LYS A 85 -2.84 23.54 8.22
CA LYS A 85 -1.48 23.23 7.73
C LYS A 85 -1.15 21.75 7.86
N ALA A 86 -1.39 21.16 9.04
CA ALA A 86 -1.22 19.74 9.28
C ALA A 86 -2.04 18.89 8.28
N ALA A 87 -3.32 19.23 8.11
CA ALA A 87 -4.19 18.58 7.13
C ALA A 87 -3.67 18.72 5.68
N SER A 88 -3.07 19.86 5.32
CA SER A 88 -2.45 20.05 4.02
C SER A 88 -1.19 19.21 3.83
N SER A 89 -0.35 19.06 4.86
CA SER A 89 0.86 18.24 4.82
C SER A 89 0.49 16.76 4.69
N LEU A 90 -0.50 16.30 5.46
CA LEU A 90 -0.98 14.92 5.39
C LEU A 90 -1.49 14.55 4.00
N ARG A 91 -2.26 15.43 3.35
CA ARG A 91 -2.74 15.22 1.96
C ARG A 91 -1.62 15.09 0.94
N LYS A 92 -0.44 15.68 1.21
CA LYS A 92 0.75 15.58 0.35
C LYS A 92 1.59 14.34 0.65
N GLY A 93 1.23 13.55 1.66
CA GLY A 93 1.99 12.40 2.13
C GLY A 93 3.13 12.76 3.08
N ASP A 94 3.24 14.02 3.52
CA ASP A 94 4.25 14.49 4.47
C ASP A 94 3.72 14.31 5.90
N LEU A 95 3.90 13.08 6.42
CA LEU A 95 3.47 12.66 7.76
C LEU A 95 4.28 13.34 8.86
N GLY A 96 5.60 13.48 8.68
CA GLY A 96 6.50 14.08 9.64
C GLY A 96 6.10 15.53 9.92
N ARG A 97 5.92 16.32 8.87
CA ARG A 97 5.44 17.70 9.02
C ARG A 97 4.00 17.77 9.52
N ALA A 98 3.12 16.87 9.08
CA ALA A 98 1.75 16.84 9.58
C ALA A 98 1.73 16.66 11.10
N LEU A 99 2.54 15.74 11.63
CA LEU A 99 2.63 15.48 13.06
C LEU A 99 3.22 16.68 13.81
N THR A 100 4.33 17.25 13.33
CA THR A 100 4.94 18.45 13.94
C THR A 100 3.94 19.61 14.02
N GLU A 101 3.18 19.88 12.95
CA GLU A 101 2.20 20.97 12.95
C GLU A 101 1.01 20.72 13.92
N VAL A 102 0.67 19.45 14.20
CA VAL A 102 -0.33 19.10 15.24
C VAL A 102 0.27 19.25 16.64
N GLU A 103 1.51 18.81 16.85
CA GLU A 103 2.24 18.96 18.12
C GLU A 103 2.41 20.45 18.48
N ASP A 104 2.76 21.29 17.51
CA ASP A 104 2.91 22.75 17.68
C ASP A 104 1.59 23.46 18.01
N ALA A 105 0.45 22.91 17.58
CA ALA A 105 -0.88 23.42 17.90
C ALA A 105 -1.33 23.08 19.34
N GLY A 106 -0.56 22.24 20.05
CA GLY A 106 -0.72 21.96 21.48
C GLY A 106 -1.52 20.69 21.81
N GLU A 107 -1.58 20.37 23.11
CA GLU A 107 -2.11 19.09 23.62
C GLU A 107 -3.61 18.87 23.35
N THR A 108 -4.38 19.93 23.04
CA THR A 108 -5.80 19.84 22.69
C THR A 108 -6.05 18.86 21.53
N HIS A 109 -5.04 18.64 20.67
CA HIS A 109 -5.12 17.77 19.49
C HIS A 109 -4.40 16.43 19.68
N ALA A 110 -4.12 16.01 20.92
CA ALA A 110 -3.36 14.80 21.24
C ALA A 110 -3.91 13.52 20.56
N LYS A 111 -5.22 13.42 20.37
CA LYS A 111 -5.85 12.28 19.67
C LYS A 111 -5.46 12.22 18.18
N ILE A 112 -5.37 13.37 17.52
CA ILE A 112 -4.93 13.47 16.12
C ILE A 112 -3.43 13.17 16.05
N ALA A 113 -2.62 13.75 16.94
CA ALA A 113 -1.18 13.48 17.03
C ALA A 113 -0.91 11.98 17.23
N GLY A 114 -1.60 11.34 18.18
CA GLY A 114 -1.47 9.90 18.41
C GLY A 114 -1.87 9.04 17.20
N SER A 115 -2.87 9.47 16.42
CA SER A 115 -3.24 8.78 15.19
C SER A 115 -2.13 8.87 14.13
N LEU A 116 -1.55 10.07 13.95
CA LEU A 116 -0.43 10.28 13.02
C LEU A 116 0.82 9.50 13.44
N GLN A 117 1.13 9.47 14.73
CA GLN A 117 2.22 8.65 15.26
C GLN A 117 1.96 7.15 15.01
N GLY A 118 0.74 6.66 15.25
CA GLY A 118 0.36 5.29 14.95
C GLY A 118 0.49 4.93 13.45
N MET A 119 0.24 5.88 12.55
CA MET A 119 0.49 5.69 11.11
C MET A 119 1.99 5.53 10.81
N ILE A 120 2.84 6.33 11.44
CA ILE A 120 4.31 6.23 11.29
C ILE A 120 4.79 4.87 11.81
N GLU A 121 4.37 4.48 13.01
CA GLU A 121 4.72 3.20 13.64
C GLU A 121 4.22 2.00 12.85
N GLY A 122 3.01 2.07 12.29
CA GLY A 122 2.44 1.05 11.42
C GLY A 122 3.29 0.84 10.16
N ARG A 123 3.67 1.93 9.49
CA ARG A 123 4.55 1.88 8.31
C ARG A 123 5.94 1.37 8.66
N LEU A 124 6.53 1.84 9.76
CA LEU A 124 7.82 1.36 10.23
C LEU A 124 7.79 -0.14 10.54
N THR A 125 6.71 -0.61 11.17
CA THR A 125 6.49 -2.04 11.45
C THR A 125 6.41 -2.85 10.15
N ALA A 126 5.79 -2.32 9.09
CA ALA A 126 5.76 -2.96 7.79
C ALA A 126 7.16 -3.08 7.16
N VAL A 127 7.98 -2.02 7.22
CA VAL A 127 9.38 -2.07 6.75
C VAL A 127 10.20 -3.10 7.54
N ARG A 128 10.05 -3.14 8.87
CA ARG A 128 10.74 -4.13 9.73
C ARG A 128 10.33 -5.56 9.39
N ARG A 129 9.03 -5.83 9.26
CA ARG A 129 8.52 -7.16 8.87
C ARG A 129 9.02 -7.59 7.50
N ALA A 130 9.13 -6.67 6.55
CA ALA A 130 9.73 -6.95 5.25
C ALA A 130 11.20 -7.36 5.39
N ALA A 131 11.98 -6.61 6.19
CA ALA A 131 13.38 -6.94 6.45
C ALA A 131 13.54 -8.30 7.16
N ASP A 132 12.71 -8.59 8.15
CA ASP A 132 12.71 -9.86 8.88
C ASP A 132 12.33 -11.04 7.97
N ALA A 133 11.47 -10.81 6.99
CA ALA A 133 11.10 -11.80 5.98
C ALA A 133 12.12 -11.91 4.83
N GLY A 134 13.17 -11.08 4.83
CA GLY A 134 14.14 -10.99 3.73
C GLY A 134 13.58 -10.34 2.46
N ASP A 135 12.41 -9.71 2.52
CA ASP A 135 11.75 -9.06 1.39
C ASP A 135 12.36 -7.68 1.12
N TRP A 136 13.56 -7.68 0.56
CA TRP A 136 14.36 -6.48 0.35
C TRP A 136 13.77 -5.51 -0.67
N LEU A 137 13.00 -6.02 -1.64
CA LEU A 137 12.23 -5.16 -2.55
C LEU A 137 11.16 -4.37 -1.80
N ALA A 138 10.44 -5.01 -0.87
CA ALA A 138 9.49 -4.31 -0.01
C ALA A 138 10.19 -3.34 0.95
N VAL A 139 11.34 -3.71 1.56
CA VAL A 139 12.15 -2.80 2.38
C VAL A 139 12.54 -1.55 1.60
N LYS A 140 13.05 -1.71 0.38
CA LYS A 140 13.43 -0.60 -0.48
C LYS A 140 12.23 0.28 -0.80
N THR A 141 11.14 -0.31 -1.28
CA THR A 141 9.96 0.44 -1.76
C THR A 141 9.25 1.17 -0.61
N LEU A 142 9.00 0.48 0.51
CA LEU A 142 8.33 1.04 1.67
C LEU A 142 9.25 2.00 2.44
N GLY A 143 10.54 1.66 2.54
CA GLY A 143 11.54 2.48 3.20
C GLY A 143 11.77 3.80 2.50
N ASP A 144 12.01 3.80 1.17
CA ASP A 144 12.19 5.02 0.37
C ASP A 144 10.96 5.94 0.51
N ALA A 145 9.75 5.37 0.44
CA ALA A 145 8.50 6.12 0.61
C ALA A 145 8.33 6.67 2.03
N LEU A 146 8.70 5.91 3.06
CA LEU A 146 8.58 6.33 4.45
C LEU A 146 9.60 7.41 4.79
N THR A 147 10.87 7.28 4.40
CA THR A 147 11.92 8.28 4.64
C THR A 147 11.50 9.66 4.16
N GLY A 148 10.94 9.77 2.96
CA GLY A 148 10.42 11.04 2.44
C GLY A 148 9.16 11.53 3.18
N ALA A 149 8.32 10.62 3.67
CA ALA A 149 7.10 10.98 4.40
C ALA A 149 7.37 11.46 5.82
N ILE A 150 8.47 11.07 6.47
CA ILE A 150 8.78 11.40 7.87
C ILE A 150 10.04 12.25 8.02
N GLU A 151 10.41 13.02 6.99
CA GLU A 151 11.58 13.90 7.02
C GLU A 151 11.60 14.80 8.28
N GLY A 152 12.76 14.89 8.93
CA GLY A 152 12.95 15.66 10.16
C GLY A 152 12.46 14.97 11.44
N ARG A 153 11.98 13.71 11.37
CA ARG A 153 11.62 12.89 12.54
C ARG A 153 12.73 11.89 12.89
N PRO A 154 12.91 11.53 14.17
CA PRO A 154 13.93 10.56 14.59
C PRO A 154 13.69 9.14 14.03
N GLU A 155 12.46 8.80 13.65
CA GLU A 155 12.15 7.52 13.01
C GLU A 155 12.86 7.33 11.65
N VAL A 156 13.33 8.41 11.02
CA VAL A 156 14.11 8.36 9.76
C VAL A 156 15.36 7.51 9.95
N ASP A 157 16.09 7.68 11.05
CA ASP A 157 17.33 6.96 11.31
C ASP A 157 17.11 5.44 11.33
N VAL A 158 15.95 5.01 11.84
CA VAL A 158 15.57 3.58 11.87
C VAL A 158 15.33 3.06 10.45
N VAL A 159 14.64 3.83 9.60
CA VAL A 159 14.36 3.44 8.22
C VAL A 159 15.65 3.42 7.40
N GLU A 160 16.51 4.43 7.56
CA GLU A 160 17.81 4.51 6.89
C GLU A 160 18.73 3.36 7.28
N ALA A 161 18.73 2.94 8.54
CA ALA A 161 19.48 1.77 8.98
C ALA A 161 18.99 0.49 8.29
N LEU A 162 17.67 0.33 8.08
CA LEU A 162 17.12 -0.82 7.34
C LEU A 162 17.47 -0.74 5.85
N LEU A 163 17.39 0.44 5.23
CA LEU A 163 17.78 0.66 3.84
C LEU A 163 19.29 0.45 3.62
N ALA A 164 20.13 0.74 4.60
CA ALA A 164 21.57 0.51 4.51
C ALA A 164 21.91 -0.98 4.34
N ARG A 165 21.10 -1.89 4.88
CA ARG A 165 21.27 -3.34 4.74
C ARG A 165 21.15 -3.81 3.29
N LEU A 166 20.47 -3.06 2.42
CA LEU A 166 20.38 -3.36 0.98
C LEU A 166 21.74 -3.34 0.25
N LYS A 167 22.78 -2.83 0.92
CA LYS A 167 24.16 -2.81 0.41
C LYS A 167 24.95 -4.08 0.78
N GLU A 168 24.45 -4.89 1.71
CA GLU A 168 25.04 -6.17 2.09
C GLU A 168 24.88 -7.18 0.92
N ASP A 169 25.88 -8.03 0.70
CA ASP A 169 25.95 -8.86 -0.52
C ASP A 169 24.74 -9.81 -0.67
N ASP A 170 24.29 -10.40 0.44
CA ASP A 170 23.12 -11.28 0.48
C ASP A 170 21.82 -10.53 0.17
N ALA A 171 21.60 -9.37 0.80
CA ALA A 171 20.43 -8.54 0.58
C ALA A 171 20.39 -7.98 -0.85
N LYS A 172 21.54 -7.59 -1.39
CA LYS A 172 21.69 -7.05 -2.73
C LYS A 172 21.35 -8.07 -3.82
N ASP A 173 21.81 -9.31 -3.68
CA ASP A 173 21.52 -10.37 -4.65
C ASP A 173 20.04 -10.79 -4.61
N ILE A 174 19.47 -10.91 -3.41
CA ILE A 174 18.02 -11.17 -3.24
C ILE A 174 17.20 -10.02 -3.84
N LEU A 175 17.52 -8.77 -3.52
CA LEU A 175 16.83 -7.59 -4.06
C LEU A 175 16.84 -7.61 -5.60
N LYS A 176 18.01 -7.89 -6.20
CA LYS A 176 18.14 -7.95 -7.66
C LYS A 176 17.27 -9.05 -8.26
N ALA A 177 17.18 -10.22 -7.62
CA ALA A 177 16.29 -11.30 -8.06
C ALA A 177 14.81 -10.89 -7.95
N GLN A 178 14.39 -10.32 -6.83
CA GLN A 178 13.03 -9.82 -6.63
C GLN A 178 12.66 -8.74 -7.65
N GLU A 179 13.56 -7.78 -7.92
CA GLU A 179 13.37 -6.77 -8.97
C GLU A 179 13.21 -7.41 -10.36
N GLN A 180 13.99 -8.43 -10.68
CA GLN A 180 13.89 -9.11 -11.98
C GLN A 180 12.54 -9.82 -12.15
N ILE A 181 12.02 -10.42 -11.08
CA ILE A 181 10.68 -11.01 -11.06
C ILE A 181 9.62 -9.92 -11.20
N ALA A 182 9.70 -8.83 -10.43
CA ALA A 182 8.75 -7.72 -10.50
C ALA A 182 8.70 -7.08 -11.91
N LYS A 183 9.86 -6.86 -12.53
CA LYS A 183 10.00 -6.29 -13.89
C LYS A 183 9.30 -7.10 -14.98
N ILE A 184 9.05 -8.40 -14.77
CA ILE A 184 8.28 -9.22 -15.73
C ILE A 184 6.85 -8.71 -15.87
N PHE A 185 6.26 -8.18 -14.79
CA PHE A 185 4.86 -7.77 -14.73
C PHE A 185 4.65 -6.27 -14.91
N GLU A 186 5.70 -5.48 -15.18
CA GLU A 186 5.58 -4.05 -15.49
C GLU A 186 4.97 -3.77 -16.87
N ARG A 187 4.82 -4.80 -17.71
CA ARG A 187 4.36 -4.69 -19.09
C ARG A 187 3.24 -5.67 -19.37
N ASP A 188 2.45 -5.39 -20.40
CA ASP A 188 1.42 -6.31 -20.88
C ASP A 188 2.06 -7.63 -21.36
N ILE A 189 1.69 -8.73 -20.70
CA ILE A 189 2.17 -10.06 -21.02
C ILE A 189 1.23 -10.72 -22.02
N LYS A 190 1.77 -11.22 -23.14
CA LYS A 190 1.02 -11.98 -24.15
C LYS A 190 1.14 -13.47 -23.89
N ALA A 191 0.08 -14.23 -24.18
CA ALA A 191 0.05 -15.70 -24.00
C ALA A 191 1.25 -16.43 -24.65
N LYS A 192 1.73 -15.96 -25.81
CA LYS A 192 2.91 -16.53 -26.48
C LYS A 192 4.23 -16.40 -25.72
N GLN A 193 4.30 -15.51 -24.72
CA GLN A 193 5.48 -15.27 -23.90
C GLN A 193 5.52 -16.17 -22.66
N PHE A 194 4.46 -16.94 -22.40
CA PHE A 194 4.31 -17.76 -21.19
C PHE A 194 5.54 -18.64 -20.92
N GLU A 195 5.89 -19.54 -21.83
CA GLU A 195 7.01 -20.47 -21.68
C GLU A 195 8.36 -19.76 -21.45
N THR A 196 8.58 -18.65 -22.13
CA THR A 196 9.83 -17.88 -22.01
C THR A 196 9.91 -17.18 -20.65
N LEU A 197 8.82 -16.59 -20.18
CA LEU A 197 8.77 -15.90 -18.89
C LEU A 197 8.81 -16.91 -17.73
N GLN A 198 8.14 -18.05 -17.87
CA GLN A 198 8.18 -19.14 -16.90
C GLN A 198 9.63 -19.62 -16.68
N LYS A 199 10.34 -19.99 -17.75
CA LYS A 199 11.75 -20.39 -17.67
C LYS A 199 12.65 -19.33 -17.08
N LYS A 200 12.34 -18.05 -17.31
CA LYS A 200 13.09 -16.94 -16.71
C LYS A 200 12.87 -16.87 -15.20
N ILE A 201 11.63 -17.02 -14.73
CA ILE A 201 11.29 -17.06 -13.30
C ILE A 201 11.98 -18.27 -12.64
N ASP A 202 11.91 -19.44 -13.26
CA ASP A 202 12.56 -20.67 -12.76
C ASP A 202 14.07 -20.48 -12.60
N ARG A 203 14.72 -19.92 -13.62
CA ARG A 203 16.15 -19.65 -13.59
C ARG A 203 16.56 -18.66 -12.49
N ILE A 204 15.75 -17.62 -12.24
CA ILE A 204 16.02 -16.67 -11.15
C ILE A 204 15.93 -17.40 -9.81
N ALA A 205 14.95 -18.29 -9.64
CA ALA A 205 14.72 -19.01 -8.41
C ALA A 205 15.78 -20.11 -8.13
N GLU A 206 16.33 -20.73 -9.17
CA GLU A 206 17.32 -21.82 -9.08
C GLU A 206 18.55 -21.47 -8.22
N ASP A 207 18.97 -20.21 -8.26
CA ASP A 207 20.16 -19.73 -7.54
C ASP A 207 19.91 -19.52 -6.03
N PHE A 208 18.67 -19.69 -5.55
CA PHE A 208 18.29 -19.41 -4.16
C PHE A 208 17.74 -20.65 -3.42
N PRO A 209 17.97 -20.74 -2.09
CA PRO A 209 17.41 -21.81 -1.24
C PRO A 209 15.90 -21.91 -1.35
N ALA A 210 15.35 -23.12 -1.17
CA ALA A 210 13.93 -23.43 -1.36
C ALA A 210 13.02 -22.58 -0.46
N GLU A 211 13.47 -22.28 0.75
CA GLU A 211 12.80 -21.49 1.78
C GLU A 211 12.98 -19.98 1.63
N SER A 212 13.73 -19.52 0.62
CA SER A 212 13.99 -18.09 0.41
C SER A 212 12.74 -17.32 -0.04
N VAL A 213 12.73 -16.02 0.25
CA VAL A 213 11.71 -15.10 -0.24
C VAL A 213 11.63 -15.09 -1.78
N VAL A 214 12.75 -15.29 -2.47
CA VAL A 214 12.82 -15.31 -3.93
C VAL A 214 12.03 -16.48 -4.50
N ARG A 215 12.09 -17.66 -3.86
CA ARG A 215 11.30 -18.84 -4.26
C ARG A 215 9.81 -18.59 -4.07
N ARG A 216 9.41 -18.05 -2.92
CA ARG A 216 8.02 -17.64 -2.66
C ARG A 216 7.52 -16.66 -3.74
N ASP A 217 8.32 -15.64 -4.06
CA ASP A 217 7.97 -14.64 -5.05
C ASP A 217 7.90 -15.24 -6.47
N ALA A 218 8.77 -16.20 -6.79
CA ALA A 218 8.73 -16.95 -8.05
C ALA A 218 7.46 -17.82 -8.17
N GLU A 219 7.04 -18.49 -7.10
CA GLU A 219 5.79 -19.26 -7.07
C GLU A 219 4.56 -18.37 -7.29
N HIS A 220 4.51 -17.22 -6.60
CA HIS A 220 3.46 -16.22 -6.82
C HIS A 220 3.48 -15.67 -8.26
N ALA A 221 4.68 -15.42 -8.80
CA ALA A 221 4.85 -14.98 -10.19
C ALA A 221 4.33 -16.04 -11.18
N HIS A 222 4.61 -17.31 -10.96
CA HIS A 222 4.09 -18.41 -11.80
C HIS A 222 2.57 -18.45 -11.80
N LYS A 223 1.95 -18.37 -10.62
CA LYS A 223 0.50 -18.33 -10.48
C LYS A 223 -0.10 -17.15 -11.25
N ARG A 224 0.44 -15.95 -11.05
CA ARG A 224 -0.01 -14.74 -11.75
C ARG A 224 0.18 -14.84 -13.26
N LEU A 225 1.30 -15.40 -13.71
CA LEU A 225 1.60 -15.58 -15.14
C LEU A 225 0.59 -16.53 -15.81
N ARG A 226 0.20 -17.61 -15.11
CA ARG A 226 -0.84 -18.55 -15.54
C ARG A 226 -2.21 -17.89 -15.67
N GLU A 227 -2.60 -17.10 -14.68
CA GLU A 227 -3.85 -16.34 -14.68
C GLU A 227 -3.91 -15.36 -15.86
N ILE A 228 -2.86 -14.57 -16.08
CA ILE A 228 -2.79 -13.60 -17.20
C ILE A 228 -2.84 -14.30 -18.56
N CYS A 229 -2.20 -15.46 -18.70
CA CYS A 229 -2.12 -16.18 -19.98
C CYS A 229 -3.29 -17.14 -20.23
N GLY A 230 -4.25 -17.26 -19.31
CA GLY A 230 -5.37 -18.19 -19.42
C GLY A 230 -4.95 -19.66 -19.35
N LYS A 231 -3.88 -19.98 -18.61
CA LYS A 231 -3.34 -21.33 -18.40
C LYS A 231 -3.68 -21.78 -16.98
N THR A 232 -4.94 -22.13 -16.74
CA THR A 232 -5.38 -22.71 -15.45
C THR A 232 -5.01 -24.18 -15.34
#